data_AF-A0A519SWW4-F1
#
_entry.id   AF-A0A519SWW4-F1
#
_cell.length_a   1.000
_cell.length_b   1.000
_cell.length_c   1.000
_cell.angle_alpha   90.00
_cell.angle_beta   90.00
_cell.angle_gamma   90.00
#
_symmetry.space_group_name_H-M   'P 1'
#
loop_
_entity.id
_entity.type
_entity.pdbx_description
1 polymer ?
#
loop_
_entity_poly.entity_id
_entity_poly.type
_entity_poly.pdbx_seq_one_letter_code
_entity_poly.pdbx_strand_id
1 'polypeptide(L)'
;MANKQMDLSTIPSEVNKIPWRRVDYRFESLSLIIDGLSKAITSCKERMELGGWYDAIWLREDTEPIFGLAFIACQNYIYGSIKDASVILGLSNYKSVISNTSPRIKPYNRTKIELIIALANYSKHLDDNLTTGTINMLKAFKLNYGDIDVTESPIFEGLSLLNNEWDLQDILSMVKEWRESLWSDKGYPRDSNVQL
;
A
#
# COMPACT_ATOMS: atom_id res chain seq x y z
N MET A 1 14.04 0.71 65.98
CA MET A 1 13.05 0.47 64.89
C MET A 1 13.76 0.82 63.59
N ALA A 2 14.21 -0.18 62.84
CA ALA A 2 14.99 0.01 61.62
C ALA A 2 14.06 0.09 60.41
N ASN A 3 14.13 1.20 59.66
CA ASN A 3 13.49 1.36 58.36
C ASN A 3 14.06 0.32 57.40
N LYS A 4 13.23 -0.64 56.98
CA LYS A 4 13.57 -1.61 55.95
C LYS A 4 13.49 -0.87 54.61
N GLN A 5 14.64 -0.43 54.11
CA GLN A 5 14.75 0.18 52.78
C GLN A 5 14.32 -0.86 51.75
N MET A 6 13.21 -0.59 51.08
CA MET A 6 12.65 -1.47 50.06
C MET A 6 13.59 -1.45 48.86
N ASP A 7 14.20 -2.59 48.57
CA ASP A 7 15.09 -2.76 47.44
C ASP A 7 14.28 -2.70 46.12
N LEU A 8 14.36 -1.56 45.44
CA LEU A 8 13.67 -1.30 44.18
C LEU A 8 14.34 -2.02 42.97
N SER A 9 15.38 -2.83 43.19
CA SER A 9 16.06 -3.58 42.13
C SER A 9 15.29 -4.81 41.61
N THR A 10 14.12 -5.12 42.18
CA THR A 10 13.31 -6.31 41.82
C THR A 10 12.01 -6.00 41.09
N ILE A 11 11.81 -4.78 40.59
CA ILE A 11 10.73 -4.53 39.61
C ILE A 11 11.30 -4.89 38.23
N PRO A 12 10.81 -5.94 37.54
CA PRO A 12 11.24 -6.22 36.17
C PRO A 12 10.90 -5.00 35.31
N SER A 13 11.92 -4.29 34.82
CA SER A 13 11.74 -3.12 33.96
C SER A 13 11.41 -3.49 32.51
N GLU A 14 10.77 -4.64 32.29
CA GLU A 14 10.14 -4.96 31.02
C GLU A 14 8.73 -4.36 31.03
N VAL A 15 8.70 -3.03 31.09
CA VAL A 15 7.59 -2.32 30.46
C VAL A 15 7.68 -2.74 29.00
N ASN A 16 6.76 -3.60 28.57
CA ASN A 16 6.48 -3.94 27.18
C ASN A 16 6.51 -2.67 26.33
N LYS A 17 7.71 -2.31 25.85
CA LYS A 17 7.89 -1.25 24.89
C LYS A 17 7.36 -1.86 23.62
N ILE A 18 6.08 -1.61 23.35
CA ILE A 18 5.57 -1.67 21.98
C ILE A 18 6.66 -1.00 21.14
N PRO A 19 7.39 -1.76 20.30
CA PRO A 19 8.48 -1.18 19.56
C PRO A 19 7.92 0.04 18.83
N TRP A 20 8.57 1.19 18.88
CA TRP A 20 8.06 2.41 18.24
C TRP A 20 7.72 2.21 16.75
N ARG A 21 8.32 1.18 16.13
CA ARG A 21 8.05 0.70 14.77
C ARG A 21 6.70 -0.02 14.58
N ARG A 22 6.04 -0.46 15.66
CA ARG A 22 4.63 -0.88 15.65
C ARG A 22 3.69 0.34 15.66
N VAL A 23 4.15 1.48 16.19
CA VAL A 23 3.39 2.74 16.07
C VAL A 23 3.51 3.27 14.65
N ASP A 24 2.37 3.51 14.02
CA ASP A 24 2.27 3.75 12.58
C ASP A 24 2.31 5.23 12.18
N TYR A 25 3.41 5.90 12.47
CA TYR A 25 3.53 7.32 12.12
C TYR A 25 3.49 7.57 10.60
N ARG A 26 3.81 6.57 9.78
CA ARG A 26 3.81 6.69 8.32
C ARG A 26 2.40 6.70 7.74
N PHE A 27 1.44 6.08 8.42
CA PHE A 27 0.07 6.04 7.95
C PHE A 27 -0.59 7.41 7.97
N GLU A 28 -0.27 8.26 8.94
CA GLU A 28 -0.79 9.63 8.98
C GLU A 28 -0.36 10.42 7.73
N SER A 29 0.92 10.34 7.37
CA SER A 29 1.42 10.98 6.15
C SER A 29 0.78 10.41 4.88
N LEU A 30 0.62 9.08 4.80
CA LEU A 30 -0.08 8.44 3.68
C LEU A 30 -1.53 8.93 3.60
N SER A 31 -2.23 8.98 4.72
CA SER A 31 -3.63 9.41 4.80
C SER A 31 -3.82 10.85 4.32
N LEU A 32 -2.92 11.77 4.71
CA LEU A 32 -2.95 13.17 4.24
C LEU A 32 -2.73 13.27 2.73
N ILE A 33 -1.78 12.49 2.19
CA ILE A 33 -1.53 12.45 0.74
C ILE A 33 -2.77 11.94 0.01
N ILE A 34 -3.34 10.82 0.46
CA ILE A 34 -4.52 10.22 -0.17
C ILE A 34 -5.73 11.14 -0.12
N ASP A 35 -6.00 11.82 1.01
CA ASP A 35 -7.06 12.82 1.11
C ASP A 35 -6.90 13.97 0.10
N GLY A 36 -5.68 14.49 -0.05
CA GLY A 36 -5.38 15.52 -1.05
C GLY A 36 -5.62 15.06 -2.48
N LEU A 37 -5.20 13.84 -2.81
CA LEU A 37 -5.40 13.25 -4.14
C LEU A 37 -6.88 12.93 -4.42
N SER A 38 -7.62 12.44 -3.42
CA SER A 38 -9.08 12.24 -3.51
C SER A 38 -9.80 13.54 -3.85
N LYS A 39 -9.43 14.64 -3.18
CA LYS A 39 -10.01 15.97 -3.47
C LYS A 39 -9.70 16.43 -4.89
N ALA A 40 -8.48 16.20 -5.38
CA ALA A 40 -8.11 16.52 -6.74
C ALA A 40 -8.96 15.75 -7.77
N ILE A 41 -9.18 14.45 -7.57
CA ILE A 41 -10.08 13.64 -8.41
C ILE A 41 -11.51 14.18 -8.37
N THR A 42 -12.02 14.53 -7.19
CA THR A 42 -13.36 15.13 -7.04
C THR A 42 -13.47 16.42 -7.84
N SER A 43 -12.48 17.32 -7.77
CA SER A 43 -12.47 18.54 -8.58
C SER A 43 -12.42 18.28 -10.09
N CYS A 44 -11.81 17.18 -10.54
CA CYS A 44 -11.90 16.75 -11.94
C CYS A 44 -13.30 16.25 -12.31
N LYS A 45 -13.96 15.48 -11.44
CA LYS A 45 -15.33 15.00 -11.64
C LYS A 45 -16.34 16.16 -11.69
N GLU A 46 -16.22 17.12 -10.77
CA GLU A 46 -17.05 18.33 -10.74
C GLU A 46 -16.92 19.14 -12.04
N ARG A 47 -15.71 19.23 -12.62
CA ARG A 47 -15.49 19.90 -13.92
C ARG A 47 -16.28 19.25 -15.07
N MET A 48 -16.43 17.92 -15.07
CA MET A 48 -17.23 17.20 -16.05
C MET A 48 -18.73 17.50 -15.90
N GLU A 49 -19.21 17.65 -14.66
CA GLU A 49 -20.62 17.93 -14.36
C GLU A 49 -21.06 19.35 -14.76
N LEU A 50 -20.13 20.30 -14.84
CA LEU A 50 -20.40 21.68 -15.29
C LEU A 50 -20.86 21.76 -16.76
N GLY A 51 -20.66 20.69 -17.53
CA GLY A 51 -20.97 20.63 -18.97
C GLY A 51 -19.98 21.45 -19.81
N GLY A 52 -19.64 20.95 -21.00
CA GLY A 52 -18.70 21.62 -21.89
C GLY A 52 -17.87 20.65 -22.72
N TRP A 53 -16.64 21.03 -23.01
CA TRP A 53 -15.68 20.22 -23.77
C TRP A 53 -15.01 19.13 -22.93
N TYR A 54 -15.14 19.18 -21.61
CA TYR A 54 -14.54 18.23 -20.69
C TYR A 54 -15.45 17.00 -20.53
N ASP A 55 -15.01 15.87 -21.05
CA ASP A 55 -15.77 14.63 -21.09
C ASP A 55 -15.08 13.51 -20.28
N ALA A 56 -15.58 12.28 -20.42
CA ALA A 56 -15.04 11.13 -19.70
C ALA A 56 -13.61 10.73 -20.13
N ILE A 57 -13.18 11.08 -21.34
CA ILE A 57 -11.82 10.82 -21.82
C ILE A 57 -10.88 11.81 -21.16
N TRP A 58 -11.20 13.11 -21.22
CA TRP A 58 -10.43 14.15 -20.53
C TRP A 58 -10.34 13.90 -19.03
N LEU A 59 -11.43 13.43 -18.40
CA LEU A 59 -11.40 13.02 -17.00
C LEU A 59 -10.36 11.94 -16.73
N ARG A 60 -10.25 10.93 -17.60
CA ARG A 60 -9.27 9.86 -17.43
C ARG A 60 -7.84 10.37 -17.65
N GLU A 61 -7.61 11.18 -18.66
CA GLU A 61 -6.28 11.78 -18.91
C GLU A 61 -5.81 12.62 -17.71
N ASP A 62 -6.69 13.46 -17.15
CA ASP A 62 -6.37 14.30 -16.01
C ASP A 62 -6.17 13.49 -14.71
N THR A 63 -6.93 12.39 -14.53
CA THR A 63 -6.93 11.63 -13.27
C THR A 63 -5.94 10.47 -13.23
N GLU A 64 -5.52 9.91 -14.37
CA GLU A 64 -4.51 8.86 -14.43
C GLU A 64 -3.23 9.18 -13.64
N PRO A 65 -2.57 10.35 -13.85
CA PRO A 65 -1.38 10.69 -13.07
C PRO A 65 -1.69 10.86 -11.57
N ILE A 66 -2.90 11.32 -11.21
CA ILE A 66 -3.32 11.47 -9.81
C ILE A 66 -3.43 10.11 -9.12
N PHE A 67 -4.04 9.13 -9.80
CA PHE A 67 -4.07 7.74 -9.33
C PHE A 67 -2.66 7.13 -9.27
N GLY A 68 -1.81 7.42 -10.26
CA GLY A 68 -0.41 6.99 -10.26
C GLY A 68 0.36 7.48 -9.02
N LEU A 69 0.19 8.76 -8.66
CA LEU A 69 0.77 9.33 -7.43
C LEU A 69 0.25 8.62 -6.17
N ALA A 70 -1.04 8.27 -6.11
CA ALA A 70 -1.62 7.53 -5.00
C ALA A 70 -0.97 6.15 -4.84
N PHE A 71 -0.73 5.44 -5.95
CA PHE A 71 -0.04 4.15 -5.92
C PHE A 71 1.43 4.28 -5.49
N ILE A 72 2.14 5.31 -5.93
CA ILE A 72 3.51 5.59 -5.49
C ILE A 72 3.56 5.86 -3.98
N ALA A 73 2.63 6.66 -3.45
CA ALA A 73 2.53 6.91 -2.02
C ALA A 73 2.26 5.62 -1.23
N CYS A 74 1.32 4.79 -1.70
CA CYS A 74 1.04 3.48 -1.12
C CYS A 74 2.29 2.57 -1.17
N GLN A 75 3.00 2.50 -2.30
CA GLN A 75 4.22 1.71 -2.44
C GLN A 75 5.28 2.11 -1.41
N ASN A 76 5.50 3.41 -1.21
CA ASN A 76 6.46 3.90 -0.23
C ASN A 76 6.08 3.47 1.19
N TYR A 77 4.81 3.58 1.54
CA TYR A 77 4.30 3.11 2.83
C TYR A 77 4.43 1.59 3.00
N ILE A 78 4.13 0.81 1.95
CA ILE A 78 4.24 -0.66 1.93
C ILE A 78 5.69 -1.08 2.21
N TYR A 79 6.66 -0.50 1.51
CA TYR A 79 8.08 -0.81 1.74
C TYR A 79 8.57 -0.34 3.11
N GLY A 80 8.10 0.81 3.59
CA GLY A 80 8.35 1.26 4.97
C GLY A 80 7.83 0.27 6.00
N SER A 81 6.61 -0.22 5.83
CA SER A 81 5.96 -1.21 6.70
C SER A 81 6.71 -2.54 6.73
N ILE A 82 7.16 -3.02 5.57
CA ILE A 82 7.98 -4.24 5.49
C ILE A 82 9.32 -4.03 6.17
N LYS A 83 9.95 -2.87 6.02
CA LYS A 83 11.21 -2.54 6.70
C LYS A 83 11.03 -2.49 8.22
N ASP A 84 9.92 -1.96 8.72
CA ASP A 84 9.64 -1.95 10.15
C ASP A 84 9.43 -3.40 10.66
N ALA A 85 8.63 -4.18 9.95
CA ALA A 85 8.35 -5.58 10.27
C ALA A 85 9.60 -6.46 10.18
N SER A 86 10.47 -6.28 9.18
CA SER A 86 11.67 -7.10 9.03
C SER A 86 12.64 -6.94 10.17
N VAL A 87 12.81 -5.72 10.70
CA VAL A 87 13.71 -5.50 11.83
C VAL A 87 13.15 -6.05 13.14
N ILE A 88 11.81 -6.12 13.29
CA ILE A 88 11.18 -6.65 14.51
C ILE A 88 11.03 -8.17 14.46
N LEU A 89 10.62 -8.71 13.31
CA LEU A 89 10.24 -10.11 13.13
C LEU A 89 11.32 -10.96 12.44
N GLY A 90 12.46 -10.37 12.07
CA GLY A 90 13.56 -11.09 11.42
C GLY A 90 13.30 -11.50 9.96
N LEU A 91 12.39 -10.80 9.27
CA LEU A 91 11.99 -11.15 7.90
C LEU A 91 13.06 -10.75 6.89
N SER A 92 13.57 -11.70 6.09
CA SER A 92 14.68 -11.44 5.16
C SER A 92 14.25 -11.12 3.72
N ASN A 93 13.01 -11.46 3.32
CA ASN A 93 12.55 -11.33 1.93
C ASN A 93 11.15 -10.70 1.82
N TYR A 94 11.10 -9.45 1.37
CA TYR A 94 9.86 -8.69 1.20
C TYR A 94 8.84 -9.37 0.26
N LYS A 95 9.29 -10.10 -0.77
CA LYS A 95 8.39 -10.82 -1.67
C LYS A 95 7.62 -11.91 -0.93
N SER A 96 8.32 -12.63 -0.05
CA SER A 96 7.70 -13.65 0.80
C SER A 96 6.73 -13.04 1.79
N VAL A 97 7.06 -11.86 2.36
CA VAL A 97 6.14 -11.16 3.26
C VAL A 97 4.85 -10.85 2.54
N ILE A 98 4.93 -10.20 1.38
CA ILE A 98 3.76 -9.82 0.59
C ILE A 98 2.92 -11.05 0.19
N SER A 99 3.56 -12.10 -0.32
CA SER A 99 2.85 -13.29 -0.82
C SER A 99 2.08 -14.06 0.24
N ASN A 100 2.50 -13.93 1.52
CA ASN A 100 1.96 -14.68 2.65
C ASN A 100 0.92 -13.87 3.45
N THR A 101 0.97 -12.54 3.37
CA THR A 101 0.18 -11.63 4.25
C THR A 101 -0.93 -10.90 3.53
N SER A 102 -0.85 -10.76 2.20
CA SER A 102 -1.87 -10.04 1.42
C SER A 102 -2.89 -10.99 0.81
N PRO A 103 -4.20 -10.64 0.83
CA PRO A 103 -5.22 -11.35 0.09
C PRO A 103 -4.89 -11.43 -1.41
N ARG A 104 -5.24 -12.56 -2.01
CA ARG A 104 -5.05 -12.85 -3.44
C ARG A 104 -6.29 -12.45 -4.25
N ILE A 105 -6.06 -11.82 -5.39
CA ILE A 105 -7.05 -11.51 -6.41
C ILE A 105 -7.20 -12.76 -7.29
N LYS A 106 -8.42 -13.30 -7.34
CA LYS A 106 -8.79 -14.36 -8.29
C LYS A 106 -9.25 -13.70 -9.61
N PRO A 107 -8.97 -14.30 -10.78
CA PRO A 107 -8.27 -15.56 -11.02
C PRO A 107 -6.73 -15.46 -11.10
N TYR A 108 -6.16 -14.27 -10.94
CA TYR A 108 -4.74 -13.98 -11.24
C TYR A 108 -3.74 -14.67 -10.30
N ASN A 109 -4.19 -15.15 -9.14
CA ASN A 109 -3.33 -15.74 -8.11
C ASN A 109 -2.15 -14.83 -7.70
N ARG A 110 -2.42 -13.52 -7.69
CA ARG A 110 -1.51 -12.46 -7.26
C ARG A 110 -2.20 -11.61 -6.21
N THR A 111 -1.42 -10.96 -5.36
CA THR A 111 -1.93 -10.21 -4.22
C THR A 111 -2.32 -8.78 -4.59
N LYS A 112 -3.23 -8.20 -3.79
CA LYS A 112 -3.61 -6.79 -3.90
C LYS A 112 -2.41 -5.85 -3.75
N ILE A 113 -1.50 -6.17 -2.82
CA ILE A 113 -0.26 -5.42 -2.61
C ILE A 113 0.71 -5.55 -3.80
N GLU A 114 0.83 -6.73 -4.41
CA GLU A 114 1.59 -6.89 -5.65
C GLU A 114 1.02 -6.02 -6.79
N LEU A 115 -0.30 -5.90 -6.89
CA LEU A 115 -0.94 -5.04 -7.88
C LEU A 115 -0.61 -3.57 -7.64
N ILE A 116 -0.79 -3.06 -6.41
CA ILE A 116 -0.45 -1.68 -6.04
C ILE A 116 1.01 -1.35 -6.37
N ILE A 117 1.94 -2.26 -6.06
CA ILE A 117 3.36 -2.08 -6.39
C ILE A 117 3.58 -2.04 -7.91
N ALA A 118 2.90 -2.91 -8.66
CA ALA A 118 3.01 -2.95 -10.12
C ALA A 118 2.52 -1.66 -10.77
N LEU A 119 1.35 -1.15 -10.34
CA LEU A 119 0.77 0.11 -10.83
C LEU A 119 1.67 1.30 -10.48
N ALA A 120 2.20 1.36 -9.25
CA ALA A 120 3.16 2.39 -8.87
C ALA A 120 4.43 2.37 -9.73
N ASN A 121 4.96 1.17 -10.06
CA ASN A 121 6.12 1.04 -10.92
C ASN A 121 5.81 1.42 -12.38
N TYR A 122 4.61 1.11 -12.87
CA TYR A 122 4.14 1.56 -14.16
C TYR A 122 4.09 3.09 -14.21
N SER A 123 3.43 3.75 -13.24
CA SER A 123 3.32 5.22 -13.21
C SER A 123 4.66 5.95 -13.17
N LYS A 124 5.66 5.42 -12.45
CA LYS A 124 7.01 6.05 -12.40
C LYS A 124 7.76 6.00 -13.74
N HIS A 125 7.34 5.12 -14.64
CA HIS A 125 8.03 4.84 -15.90
C HIS A 125 7.05 4.86 -17.07
N LEU A 126 5.96 5.63 -16.95
CA LEU A 126 4.94 5.74 -17.99
C LEU A 126 5.55 6.22 -19.31
N ASP A 127 6.40 7.24 -19.22
CA ASP A 127 7.09 7.87 -20.36
C ASP A 127 8.47 7.25 -20.66
N ASP A 128 8.84 6.18 -19.94
CA ASP A 128 10.16 5.56 -19.97
C ASP A 128 10.06 4.07 -20.31
N ASN A 129 11.22 3.41 -20.43
CA ASN A 129 11.26 1.96 -20.60
C ASN A 129 10.86 1.24 -19.29
N LEU A 130 9.71 0.54 -19.33
CA LEU A 130 9.30 -0.34 -18.23
C LEU A 130 10.35 -1.43 -17.96
N THR A 131 10.63 -1.66 -16.69
CA THR A 131 11.51 -2.76 -16.28
C THR A 131 10.87 -4.13 -16.53
N THR A 132 11.68 -5.15 -16.80
CA THR A 132 11.21 -6.54 -16.95
C THR A 132 10.34 -7.01 -15.79
N GLY A 133 10.66 -6.57 -14.57
CA GLY A 133 9.86 -6.88 -13.37
C GLY A 133 8.45 -6.31 -13.45
N THR A 134 8.32 -5.05 -13.87
CA THR A 134 7.02 -4.37 -14.03
C THR A 134 6.20 -5.04 -15.13
N ILE A 135 6.82 -5.29 -16.29
CA ILE A 135 6.18 -5.99 -17.41
C ILE A 135 5.63 -7.36 -16.99
N ASN A 136 6.41 -8.15 -16.27
CA ASN A 136 5.98 -9.46 -15.80
C ASN A 136 4.77 -9.38 -14.86
N MET A 137 4.71 -8.34 -14.02
CA MET A 137 3.57 -8.12 -13.13
C MET A 137 2.31 -7.69 -13.89
N LEU A 138 2.43 -6.73 -14.82
CA LEU A 138 1.31 -6.29 -15.65
C LEU A 138 0.73 -7.48 -16.45
N LYS A 139 1.59 -8.30 -17.06
CA LYS A 139 1.17 -9.55 -17.73
C LYS A 139 0.48 -10.54 -16.78
N ALA A 140 0.95 -10.69 -15.54
CA ALA A 140 0.35 -11.59 -14.57
C ALA A 140 -1.09 -11.16 -14.18
N PHE A 141 -1.37 -9.86 -14.23
CA PHE A 141 -2.72 -9.30 -14.05
C PHE A 141 -3.51 -9.15 -15.36
N LYS A 142 -2.91 -9.53 -16.51
CA LYS A 142 -3.48 -9.33 -17.85
C LYS A 142 -3.82 -7.88 -18.16
N LEU A 143 -3.00 -6.94 -17.67
CA LEU A 143 -3.18 -5.52 -17.92
C LEU A 143 -2.43 -5.11 -19.19
N ASN A 144 -3.03 -4.24 -19.98
CA ASN A 144 -2.42 -3.65 -21.16
C ASN A 144 -1.32 -2.64 -20.76
N TYR A 145 -0.29 -2.48 -21.60
CA TYR A 145 0.80 -1.53 -21.36
C TYR A 145 1.56 -1.22 -22.65
N GLY A 146 2.25 -0.08 -22.67
CA GLY A 146 3.01 0.39 -23.83
C GLY A 146 2.33 1.60 -24.47
N ASP A 147 2.30 1.64 -25.80
CA ASP A 147 1.57 2.64 -26.57
C ASP A 147 0.09 2.24 -26.61
N ILE A 148 -0.68 2.77 -25.66
CA ILE A 148 -2.09 2.44 -25.44
C ILE A 148 -2.90 3.70 -25.19
N ASP A 149 -4.18 3.63 -25.51
CA ASP A 149 -5.13 4.69 -25.20
C ASP A 149 -5.44 4.72 -23.69
N VAL A 150 -5.72 5.91 -23.15
CA VAL A 150 -6.05 6.10 -21.73
C VAL A 150 -7.24 5.25 -21.26
N THR A 151 -8.15 4.88 -22.17
CA THR A 151 -9.29 4.00 -21.87
C THR A 151 -8.86 2.57 -21.52
N GLU A 152 -7.70 2.13 -22.01
CA GLU A 152 -7.07 0.83 -21.78
C GLU A 152 -5.91 0.91 -20.78
N SER A 153 -5.73 2.05 -20.11
CA SER A 153 -4.63 2.23 -19.16
C SER A 153 -4.67 1.17 -18.05
N PRO A 154 -3.51 0.56 -17.72
CA PRO A 154 -3.41 -0.39 -16.63
C PRO A 154 -3.72 0.26 -15.28
N ILE A 155 -3.66 1.59 -15.15
CA ILE A 155 -4.06 2.30 -13.94
C ILE A 155 -5.54 2.09 -13.67
N PHE A 156 -6.41 2.32 -14.65
CA PHE A 156 -7.86 2.17 -14.48
C PHE A 156 -8.31 0.70 -14.44
N GLU A 157 -7.72 -0.15 -15.29
CA GLU A 157 -7.98 -1.58 -15.23
C GLU A 157 -7.54 -2.16 -13.87
N GLY A 158 -6.36 -1.78 -13.39
CA GLY A 158 -5.82 -2.17 -12.10
C GLY A 158 -6.64 -1.64 -10.92
N LEU A 159 -7.13 -0.39 -10.99
CA LEU A 159 -8.06 0.17 -10.01
C LEU A 159 -9.31 -0.69 -9.90
N SER A 160 -9.90 -1.06 -11.04
CA SER A 160 -11.12 -1.88 -11.08
C SER A 160 -10.91 -3.27 -10.44
N LEU A 161 -9.69 -3.81 -10.48
CA LEU A 161 -9.35 -5.04 -9.75
C LEU A 161 -9.24 -4.86 -8.22
N LEU A 162 -8.98 -3.63 -7.75
CA LEU A 162 -8.86 -3.31 -6.33
C LEU A 162 -10.22 -2.86 -5.74
N ASN A 163 -10.88 -1.91 -6.41
CA ASN A 163 -12.15 -1.30 -6.07
C ASN A 163 -12.78 -0.72 -7.37
N ASN A 164 -13.99 -1.15 -7.73
CA ASN A 164 -14.66 -0.75 -8.97
C ASN A 164 -15.13 0.72 -8.99
N GLU A 165 -15.20 1.38 -7.84
CA GLU A 165 -15.62 2.78 -7.70
C GLU A 165 -14.43 3.75 -7.80
N TRP A 166 -13.22 3.19 -7.90
CA TRP A 166 -11.93 3.89 -7.90
C TRP A 166 -11.75 4.79 -6.67
N ASP A 167 -12.24 4.35 -5.52
CA ASP A 167 -12.09 5.09 -4.27
C ASP A 167 -10.69 4.88 -3.65
N LEU A 168 -9.93 5.97 -3.57
CA LEU A 168 -8.61 5.95 -2.93
C LEU A 168 -8.68 5.68 -1.41
N GLN A 169 -9.79 6.01 -0.75
CA GLN A 169 -9.97 5.74 0.68
C GLN A 169 -10.10 4.23 0.97
N ASP A 170 -10.72 3.50 0.06
CA ASP A 170 -10.77 2.04 0.11
C ASP A 170 -9.39 1.42 -0.11
N ILE A 171 -8.59 1.98 -1.03
CA ILE A 171 -7.21 1.54 -1.26
C ILE A 171 -6.33 1.84 -0.04
N LEU A 172 -6.48 3.02 0.58
CA LEU A 172 -5.81 3.39 1.82
C LEU A 172 -6.15 2.40 2.94
N SER A 173 -7.43 2.09 3.11
CA SER A 173 -7.92 1.14 4.12
C SER A 173 -7.35 -0.26 3.89
N MET A 174 -7.34 -0.72 2.64
CA MET A 174 -6.75 -2.01 2.26
C MET A 174 -5.26 -2.11 2.62
N VAL A 175 -4.49 -1.05 2.36
CA VAL A 175 -3.06 -0.99 2.68
C VAL A 175 -2.83 -0.92 4.20
N LYS A 176 -3.71 -0.23 4.94
CA LYS A 176 -3.70 -0.22 6.42
C LYS A 176 -3.95 -1.60 7.00
N GLU A 177 -5.03 -2.26 6.57
CA GLU A 177 -5.41 -3.60 7.03
C GLU A 177 -4.32 -4.62 6.73
N TRP A 178 -3.71 -4.55 5.55
CA TRP A 178 -2.57 -5.39 5.21
C TRP A 178 -1.38 -5.14 6.15
N ARG A 179 -1.06 -3.89 6.49
CA ARG A 179 0.01 -3.62 7.46
C ARG A 179 -0.30 -4.26 8.81
N GLU A 180 -1.53 -4.15 9.29
CA GLU A 180 -1.92 -4.77 10.56
C GLU A 180 -1.82 -6.30 10.52
N SER A 181 -2.06 -6.91 9.35
CA SER A 181 -1.92 -8.36 9.17
C SER A 181 -0.48 -8.85 9.35
N LEU A 182 0.53 -8.00 9.06
CA LEU A 182 1.95 -8.31 9.28
C LEU A 182 2.26 -8.65 10.75
N TRP A 183 1.48 -8.09 11.68
CA TRP A 183 1.68 -8.27 13.12
C TRP A 183 0.82 -9.39 13.71
N SER A 184 -0.12 -9.94 12.94
CA SER A 184 -0.97 -11.04 13.38
C SER A 184 -0.25 -12.39 13.29
N ASP A 185 -0.56 -13.34 14.18
CA ASP A 185 -0.01 -14.71 14.14
C ASP A 185 -0.33 -15.45 12.82
N LYS A 186 -1.27 -14.93 12.02
CA LYS A 186 -1.65 -15.44 10.71
C LYS A 186 -0.77 -14.93 9.56
N GLY A 187 -0.05 -13.82 9.75
CA GLY A 187 0.73 -13.18 8.69
C GLY A 187 2.12 -13.77 8.49
N TYR A 188 2.74 -14.27 9.57
CA TYR A 188 4.01 -14.98 9.51
C TYR A 188 4.08 -15.93 10.72
N PRO A 189 4.36 -17.24 10.53
CA PRO A 189 4.54 -18.13 11.66
C PRO A 189 5.72 -17.61 12.49
N ARG A 190 5.42 -17.17 13.72
CA ARG A 190 6.45 -16.71 14.65
C ARG A 190 7.22 -17.93 15.12
N ASP A 191 8.55 -17.88 15.10
CA ASP A 191 9.34 -18.80 15.90
C ASP A 191 8.89 -18.67 17.35
N SER A 192 8.60 -19.81 17.99
CA SER A 192 8.05 -19.90 19.35
C SER A 192 8.91 -19.26 20.45
N ASN A 193 10.07 -18.71 20.09
CA ASN A 193 11.05 -18.10 20.98
C ASN A 193 10.98 -16.56 21.01
N VAL A 194 10.09 -15.93 20.22
CA VAL A 194 9.89 -14.48 20.24
C VAL A 194 8.54 -14.18 20.90
N GLN A 195 8.55 -14.06 22.23
CA GLN A 195 7.44 -13.49 23.00
C GLN A 195 7.68 -11.98 23.18
N LEU A 196 6.64 -11.19 22.93
CA LEU A 196 6.62 -9.73 23.09
C LEU A 196 6.31 -9.32 24.53
#